data_AF-A0A3C1UQ92-F1
#
_entry.id   AF-A0A3C1UQ92-F1
#
_cell.length_a   1.000
_cell.length_b   1.000
_cell.length_c   1.000
_cell.angle_alpha   90.00
_cell.angle_beta   90.00
_cell.angle_gamma   90.00
#
_symmetry.space_group_name_H-M   'P 1'
#
loop_
_entity.id
_entity.type
_entity.pdbx_description
1 polymer ?
#
loop_
_entity_poly.entity_id
_entity_poly.type
_entity_poly.pdbx_seq_one_letter_code
_entity_poly.pdbx_strand_id
1 'polypeptide(L)' 'DQPLKVGDRLVFEDMAHYTMVKNTTFNGVHLPSIATYNPLTQTVEVVREFGYEDYRSRLS' A
#
# COMPACT_ATOMS: atom_id res chain seq x y z
N ASP A 1 27.35 -5.07 -2.88
CA ASP A 1 26.06 -5.22 -3.58
C ASP A 1 25.71 -6.69 -3.74
N GLN A 2 24.52 -7.08 -3.28
CA GLN A 2 23.98 -8.42 -3.51
C GLN A 2 22.77 -8.28 -4.45
N PRO A 3 22.55 -9.23 -5.38
CA PRO A 3 21.39 -9.21 -6.24
C PRO A 3 20.12 -9.39 -5.40
N LEU A 4 19.03 -8.74 -5.82
CA LEU A 4 17.71 -8.90 -5.24
C LEU A 4 17.21 -10.34 -5.39
N LYS A 5 16.47 -10.80 -4.40
CA LYS A 5 15.87 -12.13 -4.33
C LYS A 5 14.36 -12.02 -4.13
N VAL A 6 13.64 -13.05 -4.57
CA VAL A 6 12.20 -13.17 -4.31
C VAL A 6 11.97 -13.17 -2.80
N GLY A 7 11.07 -12.30 -2.34
CA GLY A 7 10.77 -12.11 -0.91
C GLY A 7 11.45 -10.89 -0.28
N ASP A 8 12.40 -10.25 -0.97
CA ASP A 8 13.02 -9.01 -0.48
C ASP A 8 11.98 -7.89 -0.42
N ARG A 9 12.03 -7.10 0.66
CA ARG A 9 11.17 -5.92 0.83
C ARG A 9 11.85 -4.71 0.22
N LEU A 10 11.12 -4.00 -0.62
CA LEU A 10 11.56 -2.74 -1.23
C LEU A 10 10.78 -1.58 -0.60
N VAL A 11 11.49 -0.50 -0.28
CA VAL A 11 10.90 0.74 0.24
C VAL A 11 11.06 1.81 -0.82
N PHE A 12 9.92 2.33 -1.30
CA PHE A 12 9.88 3.50 -2.16
C PHE A 12 9.61 4.72 -1.28
N GLU A 13 10.60 5.60 -1.19
CA GLU A 13 10.51 6.84 -0.41
C GLU A 13 9.72 7.93 -1.15
N ASP A 14 9.30 8.97 -0.43
CA ASP A 14 8.53 10.12 -0.95
C ASP A 14 7.20 9.75 -1.64
N MET A 15 6.57 8.67 -1.19
CA MET A 15 5.29 8.18 -1.73
C MET A 15 4.06 8.73 -1.00
N ALA A 16 4.18 9.76 -0.16
CA ALA A 16 3.06 10.24 0.66
C ALA A 16 2.07 11.14 -0.11
N HIS A 17 2.58 11.98 -1.02
CA HIS A 17 1.79 13.02 -1.69
C HIS A 17 1.47 12.62 -3.14
N TYR A 18 0.27 12.94 -3.61
CA TYR A 18 -0.18 12.72 -5.00
C TYR A 18 -0.14 11.27 -5.53
N THR A 19 0.10 10.29 -4.67
CA THR A 19 0.10 8.86 -4.99
C THR A 19 -1.25 8.21 -4.63
N MET A 20 -1.58 8.16 -3.34
CA MET A 20 -2.79 7.50 -2.82
C MET A 20 -4.06 8.17 -3.33
N VAL A 21 -4.06 9.49 -3.51
CA VAL A 21 -5.21 10.26 -4.03
C VAL A 21 -5.48 10.04 -5.53
N LYS A 22 -4.55 9.39 -6.24
CA LYS A 22 -4.67 9.08 -7.67
C LYS A 22 -4.49 7.60 -7.99
N ASN A 23 -4.47 6.74 -6.98
CA ASN A 23 -4.30 5.31 -7.21
C ASN A 23 -5.53 4.70 -7.89
N THR A 24 -5.35 3.56 -8.53
CA THR A 24 -6.42 2.85 -9.25
C THR A 24 -6.34 1.36 -8.96
N THR A 25 -7.43 0.65 -9.23
CA THR A 25 -7.49 -0.81 -9.22
C THR A 25 -7.25 -1.38 -10.61
N PHE A 26 -6.32 -0.77 -11.37
CA PHE A 26 -6.00 -1.21 -12.73
C PHE A 26 -5.60 -2.69 -12.72
N ASN A 27 -6.15 -3.45 -13.68
CA ASN A 27 -5.96 -4.89 -13.79
C ASN A 27 -6.35 -5.72 -12.55
N GLY A 28 -7.19 -5.16 -11.66
CA GLY A 28 -7.62 -5.85 -10.44
C GLY A 28 -6.50 -6.03 -9.40
N VAL A 29 -5.39 -5.29 -9.52
CA VAL A 29 -4.30 -5.34 -8.54
C VAL A 29 -4.81 -4.82 -7.20
N HIS A 30 -4.43 -5.53 -6.13
CA HIS A 30 -4.81 -5.21 -4.77
C HIS A 30 -4.23 -3.85 -4.35
N LEU A 31 -5.07 -2.96 -3.81
CA LEU A 31 -4.60 -1.66 -3.34
C LEU A 31 -3.76 -1.82 -2.08
N PRO A 32 -2.65 -1.06 -1.95
CA PRO A 32 -1.85 -1.08 -0.74
C PRO A 32 -2.66 -0.53 0.43
N SER A 33 -2.56 -1.21 1.58
CA SER A 33 -3.15 -0.74 2.83
C SER A 33 -2.51 0.58 3.26
N ILE A 34 -3.29 1.45 3.89
CA ILE A 34 -2.80 2.72 4.43
C ILE A 34 -2.52 2.51 5.90
N ALA A 35 -1.29 2.77 6.33
CA ALA A 35 -0.86 2.60 7.71
C ALA A 35 -0.01 3.78 8.18
N THR A 36 -0.05 4.04 9.49
CA THR A 36 0.86 4.95 10.18
C THR A 36 1.89 4.15 10.95
N TYR A 37 3.08 4.72 11.13
CA TYR A 37 4.14 4.13 11.95
C TYR A 37 4.52 5.10 13.05
N ASN A 38 4.51 4.63 14.31
CA ASN A 38 4.98 5.39 15.45
C ASN A 38 6.40 4.93 15.82
N PRO A 39 7.44 5.77 15.62
CA PRO A 39 8.81 5.38 15.93
C PRO A 39 9.11 5.29 17.42
N LEU A 40 8.34 5.96 18.29
CA LEU A 40 8.54 5.91 19.74
C LEU A 40 8.07 4.57 20.33
N THR A 41 6.98 4.02 19.79
CA THR A 41 6.41 2.75 20.25
C THR A 41 6.74 1.57 19.34
N GLN A 42 7.36 1.83 18.18
CA GLN A 42 7.64 0.85 17.11
C GLN A 42 6.39 0.10 16.64
N THR A 43 5.24 0.79 16.62
CA THR A 43 3.96 0.19 16.22
C THR A 43 3.55 0.68 14.85
N VAL A 44 2.98 -0.25 14.06
CA VAL A 44 2.28 0.05 12.81
C VAL A 44 0.79 -0.06 13.10
N GLU A 45 0.04 0.98 12.78
CA GLU A 45 -1.41 0.99 12.86
C GLU A 45 -1.99 1.04 11.45
N VAL A 46 -2.80 0.05 11.10
CA VAL A 46 -3.47 0.02 9.80
C VAL A 46 -4.73 0.88 9.88
N VAL A 47 -4.74 1.96 9.11
CA VAL A 47 -5.83 2.93 9.04
C VAL A 47 -6.91 2.48 8.05
N ARG A 48 -6.51 1.84 6.95
CA ARG A 48 -7.43 1.30 5.95
C ARG A 48 -6.85 0.08 5.25
N GLU A 49 -7.63 -0.99 5.25
CA GLU A 49 -7.43 -2.16 4.38
C GLU A 49 -8.44 -2.10 3.23
N PHE A 50 -8.03 -2.61 2.07
CA PHE A 50 -8.90 -2.71 0.91
C PHE A 50 -9.22 -4.18 0.64
N GLY A 51 -10.48 -4.49 0.40
CA GLY A 51 -10.94 -5.83 0.07
C GLY A 51 -11.42 -5.96 -1.37
N TYR A 52 -11.91 -7.14 -1.71
CA TYR A 52 -12.58 -7.39 -2.99
C TYR A 52 -13.78 -6.45 -3.22
N GLU A 53 -14.52 -6.12 -2.16
CA GLU A 53 -15.68 -5.22 -2.24
C GLU A 53 -15.31 -3.78 -2.64
N ASP A 54 -14.13 -3.28 -2.25
CA ASP A 54 -13.62 -1.98 -2.69
C ASP A 54 -13.33 -1.97 -4.20
N TYR A 55 -12.92 -3.10 -4.76
CA TYR A 55 -12.73 -3.26 -6.20
C TYR A 55 -14.08 -3.36 -6.92
N ARG A 56 -14.97 -4.25 -6.45
CA ARG A 56 -16.28 -4.51 -7.06
C ARG A 56 -17.13 -3.24 -7.13
N SER A 57 -17.17 -2.47 -6.04
CA SER A 57 -17.98 -1.25 -5.94
C SER A 57 -17.53 -0.10 -6.86
N ARG A 58 -16.35 -0.19 -7.48
CA ARG A 58 -15.87 0.80 -8.47
C ARG A 58 -16.28 0.47 -9.91
N LEU A 59 -16.86 -0.71 -10.16
CA LEU A 59 -17.19 -1.22 -11.49
C LEU A 59 -18.70 -1.31 -11.77
N SER A 60 -19.57 -0.93 -10.84
CA SER A 60 -21.02 -1.03 -10.96
C SER A 60 -21.73 0.07 -10.18
#